data_AF-E9SBR6-F1
#
_entry.id   AF-E9SBR6-F1
#
_cell.length_a   1.000
_cell.length_b   1.000
_cell.length_c   1.000
_cell.angle_alpha   90.00
_cell.angle_beta   90.00
_cell.angle_gamma   90.00
#
_symmetry.space_group_name_H-M   'P 1'
#
loop_
_entity.id
_entity.type
_entity.pdbx_description
1 polymer ?
#
loop_
_entity_poly.entity_id
_entity_poly.type
_entity_poly.pdbx_seq_one_letter_code
_entity_poly.pdbx_strand_id
1 'polypeptide(L)'
;MKNIVDYYPDKYCADGVNCVAAGVYEFEGLYFTSLSFEQEPEFGEHDDASDISQHPLEDILHKFNVYVQDYYEYDVYFGSKVCHLEFASQDIENIKALRGIIGKHVYCNNDGELVIE
;
A
#
# COMPACT_ATOMS: atom_id res chain seq x y z
N MET A 1 10.40 -3.23 -1.22
CA MET A 1 9.05 -3.63 -0.73
C MET A 1 8.74 -5.02 -1.25
N LYS A 2 8.58 -5.99 -0.33
CA LYS A 2 8.25 -7.39 -0.66
C LYS A 2 7.07 -7.91 0.15
N ASN A 3 6.71 -9.16 -0.10
CA ASN A 3 5.63 -9.87 0.60
C ASN A 3 4.33 -9.07 0.59
N ILE A 4 4.06 -8.40 -0.53
CA ILE A 4 2.91 -7.50 -0.65
C ILE A 4 1.62 -8.33 -0.70
N VAL A 5 0.75 -8.14 0.28
CA VAL A 5 -0.49 -8.90 0.47
C VAL A 5 -1.64 -7.98 0.89
N ASP A 6 -2.86 -8.49 0.80
CA ASP A 6 -4.03 -7.79 1.34
C ASP A 6 -3.90 -7.51 2.86
N TYR A 7 -4.35 -6.34 3.28
CA TYR A 7 -4.63 -6.01 4.69
C TYR A 7 -6.12 -5.74 4.86
N TYR A 8 -6.74 -6.37 5.86
CA TYR A 8 -8.18 -6.28 6.11
C TYR A 8 -8.45 -5.64 7.48
N PRO A 9 -8.48 -4.30 7.56
CA PRO A 9 -8.82 -3.59 8.79
C PRO A 9 -10.31 -3.76 9.14
N ASP A 10 -10.63 -3.78 10.44
CA ASP A 10 -12.01 -3.90 10.93
C ASP A 10 -12.94 -2.81 10.38
N LYS A 11 -12.40 -1.62 10.05
CA LYS A 11 -13.16 -0.49 9.49
C LYS A 11 -13.85 -0.81 8.16
N TYR A 12 -13.43 -1.85 7.45
CA TYR A 12 -14.10 -2.29 6.21
C TYR A 12 -15.44 -2.97 6.45
N CYS A 13 -15.73 -3.38 7.67
CA CYS A 13 -17.02 -3.90 8.09
C CYS A 13 -17.97 -2.80 8.61
N ALA A 14 -17.57 -1.52 8.57
CA ALA A 14 -18.39 -0.41 9.03
C ALA A 14 -19.59 -0.17 8.10
N ASP A 15 -20.68 0.34 8.68
CA ASP A 15 -21.89 0.68 7.93
C ASP A 15 -21.57 1.71 6.83
N GLY A 16 -22.05 1.42 5.61
CA GLY A 16 -21.86 2.28 4.44
C GLY A 16 -20.59 1.98 3.62
N VAL A 17 -19.66 1.17 4.14
CA VAL A 17 -18.51 0.70 3.36
C VAL A 17 -18.92 -0.47 2.48
N ASN A 18 -18.74 -0.34 1.18
CA ASN A 18 -19.14 -1.34 0.19
C ASN A 18 -17.93 -2.06 -0.38
N CYS A 19 -17.92 -3.40 -0.36
CA CYS A 19 -16.95 -4.17 -1.15
C CYS A 19 -17.41 -4.22 -2.61
N VAL A 20 -16.70 -3.51 -3.49
CA VAL A 20 -17.06 -3.34 -4.91
C VAL A 20 -16.25 -4.21 -5.86
N ALA A 21 -15.11 -4.72 -5.41
CA ALA A 21 -14.35 -5.80 -6.04
C ALA A 21 -13.50 -6.52 -4.98
N ALA A 22 -12.87 -7.64 -5.32
CA ALA A 22 -12.03 -8.39 -4.39
C ALA A 22 -10.91 -7.48 -3.82
N GLY A 23 -11.01 -7.18 -2.52
CA GLY A 23 -10.09 -6.29 -1.79
C GLY A 23 -10.17 -4.81 -2.19
N VAL A 24 -11.23 -4.38 -2.88
CA VAL A 24 -11.51 -2.97 -3.20
C VAL A 24 -12.81 -2.56 -2.54
N TYR A 25 -12.74 -1.48 -1.76
CA TYR A 25 -13.84 -0.97 -0.96
C TYR A 25 -14.18 0.45 -1.39
N GLU A 26 -15.40 0.88 -1.11
CA GLU A 26 -15.94 2.18 -1.47
C GLU A 26 -16.70 2.79 -0.29
N PHE A 27 -16.52 4.09 -0.09
CA PHE A 27 -17.31 4.90 0.84
C PHE A 27 -17.38 6.34 0.32
N GLU A 28 -18.60 6.87 0.15
CA GLU A 28 -18.86 8.25 -0.29
C GLU A 28 -18.13 8.66 -1.59
N GLY A 29 -18.02 7.74 -2.55
CA GLY A 29 -17.39 7.98 -3.85
C GLY A 29 -15.87 7.88 -3.84
N LEU A 30 -15.26 7.47 -2.72
CA LEU A 30 -13.84 7.18 -2.62
C LEU A 30 -13.60 5.67 -2.64
N TYR A 31 -12.68 5.21 -3.48
CA TYR A 31 -12.26 3.82 -3.54
C TYR A 31 -10.94 3.62 -2.79
N PHE A 32 -10.84 2.53 -2.04
CA PHE A 32 -9.65 2.23 -1.26
C PHE A 32 -9.35 0.73 -1.18
N THR A 33 -8.08 0.44 -0.90
CA THR A 33 -7.55 -0.88 -0.59
C THR A 33 -6.45 -0.72 0.45
N SER A 34 -6.33 -1.69 1.35
CA SER A 34 -5.20 -1.74 2.27
C SER A 34 -4.28 -2.90 1.93
N LEU A 35 -2.97 -2.64 1.99
CA LEU A 35 -1.92 -3.60 1.69
C LEU A 35 -0.95 -3.68 2.86
N SER A 36 -0.43 -4.89 3.10
CA SER A 36 0.73 -5.12 3.97
C SER A 36 1.96 -5.40 3.12
N PHE A 37 3.12 -4.93 3.54
CA PHE A 37 4.40 -5.21 2.86
C PHE A 37 5.57 -5.14 3.85
N GLU A 38 6.72 -5.66 3.45
CA GLU A 38 7.98 -5.52 4.19
C GLU A 38 8.93 -4.56 3.48
N GLN A 39 9.60 -3.71 4.27
CA GLN A 39 10.65 -2.83 3.78
C GLN A 39 12.00 -3.56 3.58
N GLU A 40 12.79 -3.09 2.62
CA GLU A 40 14.04 -3.75 2.19
C GLU A 40 15.24 -2.79 2.17
N PRO A 41 16.00 -2.70 3.29
CA PRO A 41 17.18 -1.82 3.38
C PRO A 41 18.25 -2.06 2.31
N GLU A 42 18.33 -3.28 1.78
CA GLU A 42 19.20 -3.62 0.64
C GLU A 42 18.87 -2.84 -0.65
N PHE A 43 17.65 -2.29 -0.77
CA PHE A 43 17.20 -1.43 -1.86
C PHE A 43 17.07 0.05 -1.46
N GLY A 44 17.62 0.44 -0.31
CA GLY A 44 17.62 1.82 0.17
C GLY A 44 16.37 2.23 0.96
N GLU A 45 15.51 1.28 1.33
CA GLU A 45 14.40 1.49 2.26
C GLU A 45 14.90 1.50 3.73
N HIS A 46 14.05 1.92 4.65
CA HIS A 46 14.24 1.86 6.09
C HIS A 46 14.00 0.44 6.63
N ASP A 47 14.39 0.19 7.88
CA ASP A 47 14.33 -1.12 8.51
C ASP A 47 13.24 -1.28 9.58
N ASP A 48 12.41 -0.24 9.77
CA ASP A 48 11.36 -0.19 10.80
C ASP A 48 10.04 0.37 10.22
N ALA A 49 8.93 -0.29 10.52
CA ALA A 49 7.62 0.06 9.98
C ALA A 49 7.00 1.35 10.57
N SER A 50 7.56 1.91 11.65
CA SER A 50 7.22 3.26 12.12
C SER A 50 7.84 4.38 11.27
N ASP A 51 8.77 4.04 10.38
CA ASP A 51 9.43 4.97 9.46
C ASP A 51 9.38 4.41 8.04
N ILE A 52 8.22 4.54 7.39
CA ILE A 52 8.00 4.04 6.03
C ILE A 52 8.76 4.91 5.03
N SER A 53 9.57 4.26 4.21
CA SER A 53 10.44 4.87 3.20
C SER A 53 9.65 5.61 2.15
N GLN A 54 10.15 6.79 1.75
CA GLN A 54 9.59 7.55 0.63
C GLN A 54 9.75 6.80 -0.70
N HIS A 55 10.87 6.11 -0.92
CA HIS A 55 11.08 5.27 -2.09
C HIS A 55 11.04 3.80 -1.69
N PRO A 56 10.27 2.93 -2.38
CA PRO A 56 9.53 3.18 -3.63
C PRO A 56 8.10 3.74 -3.46
N LEU A 57 7.67 4.12 -2.24
CA LEU A 57 6.28 4.52 -1.96
C LEU A 57 5.77 5.65 -2.87
N GLU A 58 6.45 6.80 -2.92
CA GLU A 58 6.04 7.96 -3.71
C GLU A 58 5.96 7.63 -5.22
N ASP A 59 6.86 6.78 -5.71
CA ASP A 59 6.84 6.33 -7.10
C ASP A 59 5.61 5.46 -7.41
N ILE A 60 5.20 4.61 -6.46
CA ILE A 60 3.94 3.84 -6.53
C ILE A 60 2.74 4.79 -6.55
N LEU A 61 2.68 5.75 -5.63
CA LEU A 61 1.59 6.73 -5.55
C LEU A 61 1.42 7.47 -6.88
N HIS A 62 2.54 7.95 -7.43
CA HIS A 62 2.55 8.66 -8.70
C HIS A 62 2.20 7.75 -9.89
N LYS A 63 2.78 6.55 -9.98
CA LYS A 63 2.55 5.60 -11.08
C LYS A 63 1.08 5.19 -11.20
N PHE A 64 0.42 4.95 -10.07
CA PHE A 64 -0.96 4.46 -10.05
C PHE A 64 -1.99 5.56 -9.80
N ASN A 65 -1.57 6.82 -9.63
CA ASN A 65 -2.44 7.96 -9.35
C ASN A 65 -3.35 7.70 -8.13
N VAL A 66 -2.72 7.27 -7.04
CA VAL A 66 -3.32 7.00 -5.73
C VAL A 66 -2.60 7.82 -4.66
N TYR A 67 -3.18 7.91 -3.46
CA TYR A 67 -2.55 8.54 -2.30
C TYR A 67 -2.75 7.69 -1.05
N VAL A 68 -1.88 7.87 -0.05
CA VAL A 68 -2.04 7.20 1.25
C VAL A 68 -3.17 7.89 2.02
N GLN A 69 -4.18 7.12 2.40
CA GLN A 69 -5.32 7.56 3.19
C GLN A 69 -5.14 7.26 4.68
N ASP A 70 -4.38 6.20 5.01
CA ASP A 70 -4.15 5.74 6.39
C ASP A 70 -2.80 4.99 6.48
N TYR A 71 -2.09 5.18 7.60
CA TYR A 71 -0.79 4.58 7.87
C TYR A 71 -0.83 3.45 8.91
N TYR A 72 -1.99 3.19 9.54
CA TYR A 72 -2.18 2.13 10.56
C TYR A 72 -1.04 2.04 11.60
N GLU A 73 -0.53 3.19 12.05
CA GLU A 73 0.67 3.27 12.90
C GLU A 73 0.53 2.50 14.23
N TYR A 74 -0.70 2.30 14.71
CA TYR A 74 -1.00 1.59 15.96
C TYR A 74 -1.00 0.06 15.82
N ASP A 75 -1.05 -0.46 14.60
CA ASP A 75 -1.01 -1.90 14.32
C ASP A 75 0.42 -2.42 14.22
N VAL A 76 1.41 -1.51 14.27
CA VAL A 76 2.84 -1.81 14.15
C VAL A 76 3.47 -1.99 15.54
N TYR A 77 4.13 -3.13 15.76
CA TYR A 77 5.03 -3.30 16.91
C TYR A 77 6.40 -2.67 16.62
N PHE A 78 6.99 -1.98 17.60
CA PHE A 78 8.34 -1.42 17.49
C PHE A 78 9.36 -2.49 17.06
N GLY A 79 10.12 -2.24 16.00
CA GLY A 79 11.03 -3.21 15.38
C GLY A 79 10.37 -4.17 14.37
N SER A 80 9.08 -4.02 14.08
CA SER A 80 8.42 -4.72 12.97
C SER A 80 8.91 -4.17 11.64
N LYS A 81 9.08 -5.07 10.67
CA LYS A 81 9.34 -4.71 9.27
C LYS A 81 8.08 -4.65 8.42
N VAL A 82 6.96 -5.12 8.97
CA VAL A 82 5.68 -5.21 8.27
C VAL A 82 4.95 -3.88 8.42
N CYS A 83 4.77 -3.20 7.30
CA CYS A 83 4.04 -1.96 7.15
C CYS A 83 2.61 -2.27 6.68
N HIS A 84 1.66 -1.43 7.09
CA HIS A 84 0.28 -1.47 6.63
C HIS A 84 -0.10 -0.10 6.13
N LEU A 85 -0.58 0.01 4.89
CA LEU A 85 -1.04 1.28 4.31
C LEU A 85 -2.40 1.11 3.66
N GLU A 86 -3.24 2.13 3.81
CA GLU A 86 -4.44 2.29 2.98
C GLU A 86 -4.15 3.24 1.82
N PHE A 87 -4.46 2.79 0.61
CA PHE A 87 -4.36 3.59 -0.60
C PHE A 87 -5.76 3.95 -1.08
N ALA A 88 -5.94 5.20 -1.51
CA ALA A 88 -7.21 5.69 -2.00
C ALA A 88 -7.11 6.42 -3.35
N SER A 89 -8.21 6.42 -4.08
CA SER A 89 -8.40 7.18 -5.32
C SER A 89 -9.90 7.40 -5.58
N GLN A 90 -10.23 8.46 -6.31
CA GLN A 90 -11.59 8.69 -6.81
C GLN A 90 -11.92 7.81 -8.02
N ASP A 91 -10.92 7.15 -8.60
CA ASP A 91 -11.09 6.22 -9.72
C ASP A 91 -10.76 4.80 -9.28
N ILE A 92 -11.74 3.90 -9.40
CA ILE A 92 -11.59 2.49 -9.06
C ILE A 92 -10.52 1.79 -9.91
N GLU A 93 -10.30 2.23 -11.16
CA GLU A 93 -9.31 1.61 -12.04
C GLU A 93 -7.88 1.89 -11.55
N ASN A 94 -7.64 3.02 -10.89
CA ASN A 94 -6.36 3.32 -10.23
C ASN A 94 -6.09 2.35 -9.08
N ILE A 95 -7.11 2.11 -8.24
CA ILE A 95 -7.01 1.13 -7.15
C ILE A 95 -6.78 -0.28 -7.71
N LYS A 96 -7.54 -0.70 -8.73
CA LYS A 96 -7.34 -2.01 -9.37
C LYS A 96 -5.95 -2.16 -9.97
N ALA A 97 -5.43 -1.12 -10.62
CA ALA A 97 -4.08 -1.12 -11.18
C ALA A 97 -3.01 -1.26 -10.09
N LEU A 98 -3.14 -0.51 -8.98
CA LEU A 98 -2.27 -0.64 -7.81
C LEU A 98 -2.27 -2.08 -7.30
N ARG A 99 -3.44 -2.72 -7.17
CA ARG A 99 -3.55 -4.11 -6.66
C ARG A 99 -2.75 -5.12 -7.49
N GLY A 100 -2.37 -4.77 -8.73
CA GLY A 100 -1.49 -5.57 -9.57
C GLY A 100 -0.09 -5.79 -8.98
N ILE A 101 0.31 -5.06 -7.95
CA ILE A 101 1.57 -5.27 -7.22
C ILE A 101 1.49 -6.37 -6.15
N ILE A 102 0.30 -6.90 -5.84
CA ILE A 102 0.17 -7.99 -4.85
C ILE A 102 0.94 -9.21 -5.33
N GLY A 103 1.75 -9.78 -4.44
CA GLY A 103 2.66 -10.89 -4.75
C GLY A 103 3.87 -10.52 -5.60
N LYS A 104 4.11 -9.22 -5.85
CA LYS A 104 5.27 -8.70 -6.57
C LYS A 104 6.34 -8.21 -5.60
N HIS A 105 7.55 -8.09 -6.13
CA HIS A 105 8.63 -7.35 -5.50
C HIS A 105 8.72 -5.97 -6.14
N VAL A 106 8.74 -4.93 -5.32
CA VAL A 106 8.70 -3.53 -5.75
C VAL A 106 9.84 -2.76 -5.10
N TYR A 107 10.71 -2.16 -5.89
CA TYR A 107 11.91 -1.48 -5.41
C TYR A 107 12.41 -0.44 -6.41
N CYS A 108 13.29 0.46 -5.99
CA CYS A 108 14.00 1.36 -6.89
C CYS A 108 15.35 0.74 -7.30
N ASN A 109 15.63 0.69 -8.60
CA ASN A 109 16.91 0.19 -9.09
C ASN A 109 18.04 1.23 -8.89
N ASN A 110 19.27 0.87 -9.29
CA ASN A 110 20.45 1.74 -9.14
C ASN A 110 20.36 3.06 -9.93
N ASP A 111 19.47 3.13 -10.94
CA ASP A 111 19.22 4.33 -11.74
C ASP A 111 18.08 5.18 -11.15
N GLY A 112 17.50 4.76 -10.01
CA GLY A 112 16.38 5.43 -9.34
C GLY A 112 15.03 5.14 -9.98
N GLU A 113 14.92 4.14 -10.83
CA GLU A 113 13.67 3.77 -11.51
C GLU A 113 12.89 2.74 -10.70
N LEU A 114 11.57 2.91 -10.63
CA LEU A 114 10.66 1.95 -10.02
C LEU A 114 10.59 0.65 -10.82
N VAL A 115 10.90 -0.46 -10.17
CA VAL A 115 10.78 -1.84 -10.68
C VAL A 115 9.64 -2.56 -9.98
N ILE A 116 8.87 -3.35 -10.73
CA ILE A 116 7.78 -4.21 -10.24
C ILE A 116 7.92 -5.57 -10.94
N GLU A 117 8.28 -6.62 -10.20
CA GLU A 117 8.56 -7.98 -10.74
C GLU A 117 7.74 -9.10 -10.08
#